data_AF-A0A5K0XXV5-F1
#
_entry.id   AF-A0A5K0XXV5-F1
#
_cell.length_a   1.000
_cell.length_b   1.000
_cell.length_c   1.000
_cell.angle_alpha   90.00
_cell.angle_beta   90.00
_cell.angle_gamma   90.00
#
_symmetry.space_group_name_H-M   'P 1'
#
loop_
_entity.id
_entity.type
_entity.pdbx_description
1 polymer ?
#
loop_
_entity_poly.entity_id
_entity_poly.type
_entity_poly.pdbx_seq_one_letter_code
_entity_poly.pdbx_strand_id
1 'polypeptide(L)'
;EGEQTLTDRVWEALVKSFATQMKSAFTTSSFVKEIFTTGYPKLYSMIENLLERISRDTGVKGVPPAVGLDGKDQMITAIEPFQMAFLALCLSRLSDLVNNVFPVSARGSVPSKDHMSKIISRIQEEIEAVKLDGHLTLLVLREIGKVLLLLAERAEYQ
;
A
#
# COMPACT_ATOMS: atom_id res chain seq x y z
N GLU A 1 -25.33 29.98 4.08
CA GLU A 1 -24.81 28.88 3.24
C GLU A 1 -23.95 29.50 2.17
N GLY A 2 -22.62 29.35 2.29
CA GLY A 2 -21.68 30.00 1.38
C GLY A 2 -21.73 29.31 0.02
N GLU A 3 -21.79 30.10 -1.05
CA GLU A 3 -21.78 29.61 -2.41
C GLU A 3 -20.52 28.76 -2.64
N GLN A 4 -20.69 27.47 -2.96
CA GLN A 4 -19.56 26.60 -3.34
C GLN A 4 -18.80 27.26 -4.48
N THR A 5 -17.48 27.39 -4.32
CA THR A 5 -16.65 28.01 -5.35
C THR A 5 -16.61 27.11 -6.59
N LEU A 6 -16.29 27.69 -7.74
CA LEU A 6 -16.08 26.90 -8.97
C LEU A 6 -15.01 25.81 -8.75
N THR A 7 -13.98 26.14 -7.98
CA THR A 7 -12.89 25.24 -7.63
C THR A 7 -13.39 24.04 -6.83
N ASP A 8 -14.27 24.25 -5.86
CA ASP A 8 -14.87 23.17 -5.07
C ASP A 8 -15.66 22.20 -5.96
N ARG A 9 -16.47 22.73 -6.88
CA ARG A 9 -17.28 21.92 -7.81
C ARG A 9 -16.42 21.12 -8.78
N VAL A 10 -15.37 21.73 -9.33
CA VAL A 10 -14.43 21.06 -10.23
C VAL A 10 -13.70 19.95 -9.48
N TRP A 11 -13.25 20.23 -8.27
CA TRP A 11 -12.53 19.25 -7.45
C TRP A 11 -13.42 18.08 -7.05
N GLU A 12 -14.65 18.33 -6.60
CA GLU A 12 -15.63 17.30 -6.27
C GLU A 12 -15.90 16.38 -7.48
N ALA A 13 -16.11 16.96 -8.67
CA ALA A 13 -16.32 16.19 -9.88
C ALA A 13 -15.09 15.33 -10.25
N LEU A 14 -13.89 15.88 -10.07
CA LEU A 14 -12.63 15.22 -10.36
C LEU A 14 -12.40 14.03 -9.40
N VAL A 15 -12.54 14.24 -8.08
CA VAL A 15 -12.46 13.19 -7.07
C VAL A 15 -13.47 12.09 -7.34
N LYS A 16 -14.74 12.46 -7.59
CA LYS A 16 -15.81 11.49 -7.85
C LYS A 16 -15.53 10.63 -9.08
N SER A 17 -15.07 11.26 -10.17
CA SER A 17 -14.68 10.56 -11.39
C SER A 17 -13.51 9.62 -11.11
N PHE A 18 -12.45 10.12 -10.46
CA PHE A 18 -11.27 9.33 -10.11
C PHE A 18 -11.61 8.13 -9.23
N ALA A 19 -12.39 8.33 -8.16
CA ALA A 19 -12.84 7.25 -7.27
C ALA A 19 -13.68 6.20 -8.01
N THR A 20 -14.54 6.63 -8.92
CA THR A 20 -15.33 5.71 -9.77
C THR A 20 -14.43 4.86 -10.66
N GLN A 21 -13.42 5.48 -11.28
CA GLN A 21 -12.47 4.75 -12.13
C GLN A 21 -11.58 3.81 -11.32
N MET A 22 -11.07 4.24 -10.16
CA MET A 22 -10.25 3.39 -9.28
C MET A 22 -11.03 2.20 -8.75
N LYS A 23 -12.30 2.41 -8.36
CA LYS A 23 -13.20 1.33 -7.96
C LYS A 23 -13.42 0.34 -9.11
N SER A 24 -13.74 0.83 -10.31
CA SER A 24 -13.93 -0.01 -11.49
C SER A 24 -12.67 -0.80 -11.84
N ALA A 25 -11.50 -0.15 -11.80
CA ALA A 25 -10.21 -0.79 -12.01
C ALA A 25 -9.94 -1.92 -11.01
N PHE A 26 -10.32 -1.73 -9.73
CA PHE A 26 -10.16 -2.73 -8.69
C PHE A 26 -11.13 -3.92 -8.81
N THR A 27 -12.39 -3.67 -9.20
CA THR A 27 -13.43 -4.72 -9.20
C THR A 27 -13.60 -5.46 -10.51
N THR A 28 -13.35 -4.78 -11.63
CA THR A 28 -13.77 -5.28 -12.96
C THR A 28 -12.62 -5.88 -13.76
N SER A 29 -11.38 -5.48 -13.50
CA SER A 29 -10.21 -5.94 -14.24
C SER A 29 -9.18 -6.58 -13.31
N SER A 30 -8.98 -7.89 -13.42
CA SER A 30 -7.95 -8.62 -12.67
C SER A 30 -6.54 -8.13 -13.02
N PHE A 31 -6.26 -7.90 -14.30
CA PHE A 31 -4.97 -7.41 -14.78
C PHE A 31 -4.65 -6.01 -14.24
N VAL A 32 -5.58 -5.07 -14.35
CA VAL A 32 -5.37 -3.70 -13.85
C VAL A 32 -5.26 -3.70 -12.33
N LYS A 33 -6.09 -4.50 -11.65
CA LYS A 33 -6.00 -4.71 -10.20
C LYS A 33 -4.61 -5.17 -9.80
N GLU A 34 -4.06 -6.18 -10.47
CA GLU A 34 -2.74 -6.73 -10.17
C GLU A 34 -1.63 -5.69 -10.38
N ILE A 35 -1.66 -4.95 -11.50
CA ILE A 35 -0.69 -3.89 -11.78
C ILE A 35 -0.70 -2.83 -10.70
N PHE A 36 -1.86 -2.30 -10.32
CA PHE A 36 -1.93 -1.26 -9.30
C PHE A 36 -1.64 -1.78 -7.90
N THR A 37 -1.95 -3.05 -7.62
CA THR A 37 -1.60 -3.69 -6.34
C THR A 37 -0.09 -3.83 -6.21
N THR A 38 0.58 -4.38 -7.21
CA THR A 38 2.04 -4.58 -7.18
C THR A 38 2.80 -3.25 -7.30
N GLY A 39 2.27 -2.30 -8.06
CA GLY A 39 2.79 -0.95 -8.23
C GLY A 39 2.32 0.06 -7.18
N TYR A 40 1.63 -0.36 -6.13
CA TYR A 40 1.00 0.54 -5.16
C TYR A 40 1.94 1.61 -4.57
N PRO A 41 3.19 1.29 -4.14
CA PRO A 41 4.09 2.31 -3.61
C PRO A 41 4.35 3.46 -4.58
N LYS A 42 4.46 3.13 -5.88
CA LYS A 42 4.64 4.13 -6.94
C LYS A 42 3.35 4.90 -7.22
N LEU A 43 2.20 4.23 -7.21
CA LEU A 43 0.90 4.87 -7.38
C LEU A 43 0.65 5.91 -6.29
N TYR A 44 0.86 5.54 -5.03
CA TYR A 44 0.70 6.42 -3.88
C TYR A 44 1.61 7.65 -4.01
N SER A 45 2.91 7.44 -4.24
CA SER A 45 3.86 8.54 -4.39
C SER A 45 3.51 9.46 -5.56
N MET A 46 3.02 8.91 -6.69
CA MET A 46 2.61 9.73 -7.83
C MET A 46 1.42 10.63 -7.50
N ILE A 47 0.43 10.12 -6.75
CA ILE A 47 -0.75 10.88 -6.35
C ILE A 47 -0.38 11.94 -5.31
N GLU A 48 0.38 11.59 -4.28
CA GLU A 48 0.89 12.55 -3.30
C GLU A 48 1.65 13.70 -3.98
N ASN A 49 2.61 13.37 -4.85
CA ASN A 49 3.39 14.37 -5.59
C ASN A 49 2.49 15.26 -6.46
N LEU A 50 1.47 14.70 -7.10
CA LEU A 50 0.53 15.49 -7.90
C LEU A 50 -0.25 16.47 -7.02
N LEU A 51 -0.79 16.01 -5.90
CA LEU A 51 -1.60 16.81 -4.98
C LEU A 51 -0.77 17.90 -4.31
N GLU A 52 0.48 17.60 -3.92
CA GLU A 52 1.42 18.59 -3.41
C GLU A 52 1.76 19.66 -4.44
N ARG A 53 1.96 19.27 -5.72
CA ARG A 53 2.21 20.22 -6.81
C ARG A 53 1.00 21.13 -7.03
N ILE A 54 -0.21 20.57 -7.10
CA ILE A 54 -1.43 21.35 -7.25
C ILE A 54 -1.59 22.32 -6.08
N SER A 55 -1.44 21.84 -4.84
CA SER A 55 -1.57 22.68 -3.64
C SER A 55 -0.57 23.83 -3.64
N ARG A 56 0.71 23.56 -3.94
CA ARG A 56 1.75 24.58 -3.99
C ARG A 56 1.54 25.58 -5.13
N ASP A 57 1.22 25.11 -6.32
CA ASP A 57 1.15 25.95 -7.51
C ASP A 57 -0.15 26.80 -7.56
N THR A 58 -1.18 26.39 -6.82
CA THR A 58 -2.45 27.13 -6.69
C THR A 58 -2.57 27.94 -5.41
N GLY A 59 -1.67 27.72 -4.43
CA GLY A 59 -1.58 28.49 -3.19
C GLY A 59 -0.96 29.86 -3.40
N VAL A 60 -1.76 30.81 -3.89
CA VAL A 60 -1.35 32.22 -4.06
C VAL A 60 -1.82 33.08 -2.89
N LYS A 61 -1.08 34.15 -2.57
CA LYS A 61 -1.36 35.00 -1.40
C LYS A 61 -2.81 35.53 -1.43
N GLY A 62 -3.60 35.14 -0.43
CA GLY A 62 -4.99 35.58 -0.28
C GLY A 62 -6.04 34.70 -0.98
N VAL A 63 -5.64 33.63 -1.67
CA VAL A 63 -6.54 32.63 -2.28
C VAL A 63 -6.20 31.24 -1.73
N PRO A 64 -7.18 30.48 -1.21
CA PRO A 64 -6.96 29.10 -0.80
C PRO A 64 -6.46 28.24 -1.97
N PRO A 65 -5.57 27.25 -1.73
CA PRO A 65 -5.17 26.30 -2.76
C PRO A 65 -6.39 25.61 -3.39
N ALA A 66 -6.26 25.21 -4.65
CA ALA A 66 -7.31 24.52 -5.39
C ALA A 66 -7.60 23.11 -4.84
N VAL A 67 -6.66 22.57 -4.08
CA VAL A 67 -6.82 21.32 -3.32
C VAL A 67 -6.89 21.66 -1.84
N GLY A 68 -8.06 21.43 -1.24
CA GLY A 68 -8.21 21.39 0.22
C GLY A 68 -7.68 20.08 0.81
N LEU A 69 -7.48 20.05 2.13
CA LEU A 69 -7.06 18.85 2.86
C LEU A 69 -8.03 17.67 2.66
N ASP A 70 -9.33 17.93 2.75
CA ASP A 70 -10.38 16.93 2.50
C ASP A 70 -10.29 16.34 1.08
N GLY A 71 -10.00 17.20 0.10
CA GLY A 71 -9.80 16.78 -1.28
C GLY A 71 -8.62 15.84 -1.50
N LYS A 72 -7.53 16.07 -0.76
CA LYS A 72 -6.36 15.19 -0.73
C LYS A 72 -6.74 13.84 -0.11
N ASP A 73 -7.39 13.85 1.04
CA ASP A 73 -7.77 12.64 1.76
C ASP A 73 -8.74 11.78 0.94
N GLN A 74 -9.67 12.37 0.22
CA GLN A 74 -10.60 11.65 -0.67
C GLN A 74 -9.87 10.95 -1.83
N MET A 75 -8.85 11.58 -2.42
CA MET A 75 -8.03 10.97 -3.47
C MET A 75 -7.22 9.77 -2.95
N ILE A 76 -6.65 9.89 -1.75
CA ILE A 76 -5.92 8.81 -1.11
C ILE A 76 -6.87 7.67 -0.72
N THR A 77 -8.06 7.99 -0.21
CA THR A 77 -9.11 7.01 0.11
C THR A 77 -9.53 6.23 -1.13
N ALA A 78 -9.62 6.88 -2.30
CA ALA A 78 -9.98 6.23 -3.55
C ALA A 78 -9.02 5.11 -4.01
N ILE A 79 -7.76 5.13 -3.54
CA ILE A 79 -6.75 4.08 -3.85
C ILE A 79 -6.51 3.10 -2.70
N GLU A 80 -7.18 3.28 -1.55
CA GLU A 80 -7.04 2.41 -0.37
C GLU A 80 -7.27 0.90 -0.67
N PRO A 81 -8.21 0.49 -1.54
CA PRO A 81 -8.36 -0.93 -1.87
C PRO A 81 -7.08 -1.59 -2.41
N PHE A 82 -6.28 -0.84 -3.17
CA PHE A 82 -4.99 -1.32 -3.68
C PHE A 82 -3.93 -1.41 -2.57
N GLN A 83 -3.97 -0.50 -1.58
CA GLN A 83 -3.12 -0.60 -0.39
C GLN A 83 -3.41 -1.90 0.36
N MET A 84 -4.68 -2.17 0.63
CA MET A 84 -5.10 -3.36 1.37
C MET A 84 -4.71 -4.64 0.61
N ALA A 85 -4.89 -4.65 -0.72
CA ALA A 85 -4.44 -5.75 -1.55
C ALA A 85 -2.91 -5.92 -1.56
N PHE A 86 -2.16 -4.82 -1.56
CA PHE A 86 -0.70 -4.83 -1.53
C PHE A 86 -0.18 -5.41 -0.20
N LEU A 87 -0.75 -4.98 0.93
CA LEU A 87 -0.40 -5.50 2.25
C LEU A 87 -0.78 -6.97 2.40
N ALA A 88 -1.96 -7.38 1.91
CA ALA A 88 -2.36 -8.79 1.89
C ALA A 88 -1.40 -9.64 1.05
N LEU A 89 -0.94 -9.12 -0.09
CA LEU A 89 0.05 -9.78 -0.93
C LEU A 89 1.41 -9.90 -0.24
N CYS A 90 1.88 -8.84 0.42
CA CYS A 90 3.10 -8.85 1.23
C CYS A 90 3.04 -9.95 2.31
N LEU A 91 1.94 -9.95 3.09
CA LEU A 91 1.69 -10.94 4.13
C LEU A 91 1.65 -12.37 3.56
N SER A 92 0.94 -12.59 2.46
CA SER A 92 0.81 -13.92 1.83
C SER A 92 2.18 -14.44 1.39
N ARG A 93 2.94 -13.66 0.60
CA ARG A 93 4.25 -14.08 0.08
C ARG A 93 5.22 -14.46 1.18
N LEU A 94 5.26 -13.67 2.24
CA LEU A 94 6.12 -13.92 3.40
C LEU A 94 5.65 -15.13 4.21
N SER A 95 4.33 -15.28 4.43
CA SER A 95 3.76 -16.44 5.13
C SER A 95 3.98 -17.74 4.38
N ASP A 96 3.83 -17.72 3.05
CA ASP A 96 4.09 -18.87 2.17
C ASP A 96 5.55 -19.31 2.25
N LEU A 97 6.49 -18.35 2.29
CA LEU A 97 7.91 -18.66 2.51
C LEU A 97 8.16 -19.31 3.87
N VAL A 98 7.56 -18.79 4.95
CA VAL A 98 7.67 -19.42 6.27
C VAL A 98 7.10 -20.84 6.26
N ASN A 99 5.92 -21.03 5.69
CA ASN A 99 5.28 -22.35 5.59
C ASN A 99 6.07 -23.36 4.76
N ASN A 100 6.78 -22.89 3.71
CA ASN A 100 7.68 -23.73 2.91
C ASN A 100 8.94 -24.13 3.69
N VAL A 101 9.45 -23.26 4.55
CA VAL A 101 10.62 -23.55 5.41
C VAL A 101 10.25 -24.44 6.60
N PHE A 102 9.01 -24.33 7.09
CA PHE A 102 8.47 -25.15 8.18
C PHE A 102 7.21 -25.92 7.74
N PRO A 103 7.36 -26.96 6.88
CA PRO A 103 6.22 -27.74 6.43
C PRO A 103 5.61 -28.53 7.60
N VAL A 104 4.27 -28.50 7.71
CA VAL A 104 3.53 -29.26 8.75
C VAL A 104 3.73 -30.77 8.62
N SER A 105 4.00 -31.24 7.40
CA SER A 105 4.27 -32.64 7.05
C SER A 105 5.66 -33.13 7.45
N ALA A 106 6.60 -32.22 7.77
CA ALA A 106 7.99 -32.54 8.10
C ALA A 106 8.39 -31.99 9.49
N ARG A 107 7.56 -32.26 10.51
CA ARG A 107 7.87 -31.95 11.91
C ARG A 107 9.16 -32.66 12.36
N GLY A 108 10.06 -31.92 12.98
CA GLY A 108 11.38 -32.36 13.43
C GLY A 108 12.52 -32.03 12.46
N SER A 109 12.25 -31.35 11.34
CA SER A 109 13.30 -30.87 10.44
C SER A 109 13.74 -29.46 10.82
N VAL A 110 15.01 -29.31 11.19
CA VAL A 110 15.59 -28.01 11.52
C VAL A 110 15.89 -27.25 10.21
N PRO A 111 15.38 -26.01 10.02
CA PRO A 111 15.70 -25.20 8.87
C PRO A 111 17.20 -24.98 8.71
N SER A 112 17.68 -25.02 7.47
CA SER A 112 19.07 -24.68 7.17
C SER A 112 19.31 -23.17 7.25
N LYS A 113 20.59 -22.78 7.35
CA LYS A 113 21.01 -21.37 7.27
C LYS A 113 20.56 -20.71 5.96
N ASP A 114 20.52 -21.47 4.86
CA ASP A 114 20.09 -20.97 3.55
C ASP A 114 18.59 -20.66 3.52
N HIS A 115 17.77 -21.47 4.21
CA HIS A 115 16.35 -21.18 4.38
C HIS A 115 16.13 -19.89 5.14
N MET A 116 16.85 -19.69 6.24
CA MET A 116 16.77 -18.46 7.03
C MET A 116 17.25 -17.24 6.23
N SER A 117 18.30 -17.40 5.43
CA SER A 117 18.83 -16.33 4.58
C SER A 117 17.80 -15.89 3.53
N LYS A 118 17.05 -16.83 2.92
CA LYS A 118 15.96 -16.52 1.98
C LYS A 118 14.84 -15.69 2.63
N ILE A 119 14.45 -16.02 3.87
CA ILE A 119 13.44 -15.25 4.61
C ILE A 119 13.94 -13.82 4.85
N ILE A 120 15.18 -13.67 5.32
CA ILE A 120 15.79 -12.35 5.57
C ILE A 120 15.86 -11.52 4.29
N SER A 121 16.35 -12.09 3.19
CA SER A 121 16.43 -11.41 1.90
C SER A 121 15.05 -10.96 1.42
N ARG A 122 14.02 -11.81 1.58
CA ARG A 122 12.67 -11.41 1.19
C ARG A 122 12.12 -10.26 2.03
N ILE A 123 12.33 -10.29 3.35
CA ILE A 123 11.92 -9.18 4.23
C ILE A 123 12.61 -7.87 3.80
N GLN A 124 13.90 -7.92 3.45
CA GLN A 124 14.63 -6.76 2.95
C GLN A 124 14.03 -6.22 1.65
N GLU A 125 13.66 -7.09 0.71
CA GLU A 125 12.99 -6.68 -0.55
C GLU A 125 11.66 -5.97 -0.29
N GLU A 126 10.84 -6.46 0.65
CA GLU A 126 9.55 -5.84 0.99
C GLU A 126 9.74 -4.45 1.64
N ILE A 127 10.78 -4.27 2.47
CA ILE A 127 11.13 -2.97 3.06
C ILE A 127 11.67 -2.00 2.00
N GLU A 128 12.58 -2.48 1.15
CA GLU A 128 13.22 -1.68 0.09
C GLU A 128 12.18 -1.12 -0.90
N ALA A 129 11.11 -1.88 -1.17
CA ALA A 129 10.02 -1.46 -2.05
C ALA A 129 9.23 -0.24 -1.52
N VAL A 130 9.26 0.03 -0.21
CA VAL A 130 8.43 1.06 0.44
C VAL A 130 9.22 2.12 1.19
N LYS A 131 10.55 2.00 1.27
CA LYS A 131 11.43 2.84 2.11
C LYS A 131 11.34 4.36 1.91
N LEU A 132 10.84 4.79 0.74
CA LEU A 132 10.70 6.21 0.42
C LEU A 132 9.44 6.82 1.04
N ASP A 133 8.54 5.99 1.58
CA ASP A 133 7.30 6.38 2.21
C ASP A 133 7.23 5.87 3.64
N GLY A 134 7.25 6.80 4.61
CA GLY A 134 7.25 6.44 6.03
C GLY A 134 5.96 5.76 6.49
N HIS A 135 4.81 6.16 5.95
CA HIS A 135 3.51 5.59 6.32
C HIS A 135 3.39 4.15 5.82
N LEU A 136 3.68 3.95 4.53
CA LEU A 136 3.64 2.63 3.91
C LEU A 136 4.71 1.69 4.48
N THR A 137 5.90 2.22 4.82
CA THR A 137 6.92 1.46 5.55
C THR A 137 6.37 0.93 6.87
N LEU A 138 5.68 1.78 7.66
CA LEU A 138 5.09 1.36 8.92
C LEU A 138 4.02 0.27 8.73
N LEU A 139 3.19 0.37 7.69
CA LEU A 139 2.18 -0.64 7.37
C LEU A 139 2.83 -1.98 6.98
N VAL A 140 3.87 -1.98 6.13
CA VAL A 140 4.61 -3.19 5.75
C VAL A 140 5.31 -3.81 6.95
N LEU A 141 5.91 -3.01 7.84
CA LEU A 141 6.53 -3.50 9.07
C LEU A 141 5.54 -4.21 9.98
N ARG A 142 4.26 -3.78 10.02
CA ARG A 142 3.21 -4.50 10.76
C ARG A 142 2.94 -5.88 10.16
N GLU A 143 2.90 -6.00 8.84
CA GLU A 143 2.73 -7.29 8.18
C GLU A 143 3.95 -8.20 8.41
N ILE A 144 5.17 -7.66 8.33
CA ILE A 144 6.39 -8.38 8.68
C ILE A 144 6.33 -8.86 10.13
N GLY A 145 5.85 -8.04 11.06
CA GLY A 145 5.67 -8.42 12.47
C GLY A 145 4.78 -9.66 12.64
N LYS A 146 3.67 -9.75 11.90
CA LYS A 146 2.79 -10.94 11.91
C LYS A 146 3.52 -12.18 11.40
N VAL A 147 4.34 -12.04 10.35
CA VAL A 147 5.14 -13.13 9.79
C VAL A 147 6.22 -13.60 10.77
N LEU A 148 6.86 -12.68 11.49
CA LEU A 148 7.87 -13.03 12.49
C LEU A 148 7.26 -13.79 13.67
N LEU A 149 6.02 -13.43 14.07
CA LEU A 149 5.27 -14.21 15.05
C LEU A 149 4.94 -15.62 14.52
N LEU A 150 4.46 -15.73 13.28
CA LEU A 150 4.23 -17.02 12.64
C LEU A 150 5.52 -17.86 12.57
N LEU A 151 6.66 -17.25 12.23
CA LEU A 151 7.96 -17.92 12.22
C LEU A 151 8.32 -18.45 13.61
N ALA A 152 8.14 -17.65 14.67
CA ALA A 152 8.42 -18.06 16.04
C ALA A 152 7.54 -19.25 16.46
N GLU A 153 6.21 -19.15 16.24
CA GLU A 153 5.28 -20.25 16.50
C GLU A 153 5.73 -21.53 15.77
N ARG A 154 6.02 -21.44 14.47
CA ARG A 154 6.45 -22.61 13.68
C ARG A 154 7.77 -23.20 14.17
N ALA A 155 8.70 -22.38 14.65
CA ALA A 155 9.96 -22.83 15.19
C ALA A 155 9.80 -23.54 16.55
N GLU A 156 8.84 -23.13 17.38
CA GLU A 156 8.54 -23.81 18.66
C GLU A 156 7.90 -25.19 18.46
N TYR A 157 7.17 -25.41 17.37
CA TYR A 157 6.52 -26.70 17.07
C TYR A 157 7.41 -27.72 16.33
N GLN A 158 8.67 -27.39 16.05
CA GLN A 158 9.66 -28.33 15.48
C GLN A 158 10.36 -29.12 16.57
#